data_AF-A0A937QDV2-F1
#
_entry.id   AF-A0A937QDV2-F1
#
_cell.length_a   1.000
_cell.length_b   1.000
_cell.length_c   1.000
_cell.angle_alpha   90.00
_cell.angle_beta   90.00
_cell.angle_gamma   90.00
#
_symmetry.space_group_name_H-M   'P 1'
#
loop_
_entity.id
_entity.type
_entity.pdbx_description
1 polymer ?
#
loop_
_entity_poly.entity_id
_entity_poly.type
_entity_poly.pdbx_seq_one_letter_code
_entity_poly.pdbx_strand_id
1 'polypeptide(L)'
;MVNYNRRRKRYGHLFQNRYKSIICEDDPHLLELARYIHLNPLRARIVKNLKELKGYEWCGHSGIIGSVKREVVKSRRIFCQIAVKKMGYRGADVARFLGINTSAVNRLAVSDELPEVLKYV
;
A
#
# COMPACT_ATOMS: atom_id res chain seq x y z
N MET A 1 3.81 5.84 -22.99
CA MET A 1 4.94 6.71 -22.60
C MET A 1 5.01 7.98 -23.44
N VAL A 2 4.95 7.88 -24.77
CA VAL A 2 4.94 9.04 -25.69
C VAL A 2 3.87 10.07 -25.29
N ASN A 3 2.66 9.63 -24.95
CA ASN A 3 1.58 10.51 -24.51
C ASN A 3 1.87 11.29 -23.21
N TYR A 4 2.57 10.69 -22.23
CA TYR A 4 2.92 11.37 -20.98
C TYR A 4 3.98 12.45 -21.24
N ASN A 5 5.03 12.12 -21.99
CA ASN A 5 6.10 13.05 -22.33
C ASN A 5 5.58 14.21 -23.20
N ARG A 6 4.73 13.92 -24.20
CA ARG A 6 4.09 14.94 -25.05
C ARG A 6 3.22 15.91 -24.23
N ARG A 7 2.38 15.40 -23.31
CA ARG A 7 1.54 16.24 -22.44
C ARG A 7 2.35 17.12 -21.49
N ARG A 8 3.54 16.69 -21.07
CA ARG A 8 4.41 17.43 -20.15
C ARG A 8 5.54 18.20 -20.85
N LYS A 9 5.52 18.29 -22.18
CA LYS A 9 6.57 18.92 -23.01
C LYS A 9 7.99 18.42 -22.66
N ARG A 10 8.13 17.12 -22.41
CA ARG A 10 9.42 16.45 -22.12
C ARG A 10 9.87 15.62 -23.31
N TYR A 11 11.18 15.49 -23.49
CA TYR A 11 11.81 14.68 -24.53
C TYR A 11 12.56 13.49 -23.92
N GLY A 12 12.81 12.44 -24.71
CA GLY A 12 13.52 11.23 -24.28
C GLY A 12 12.61 10.13 -23.70
N HIS A 13 13.24 9.09 -23.13
CA HIS A 13 12.54 7.95 -22.52
C HIS A 13 12.12 8.26 -21.07
N LEU A 14 10.88 7.93 -20.71
CA LEU A 14 10.38 8.12 -19.34
C LEU A 14 10.98 7.10 -18.36
N PHE A 15 11.22 5.87 -18.83
CA PHE A 15 11.83 4.81 -18.04
C PHE A 15 13.21 4.51 -18.59
N GLN A 16 14.15 4.30 -17.68
CA GLN A 16 15.51 3.87 -18.00
C GLN A 16 15.62 2.37 -17.69
N ASN A 17 16.09 1.59 -18.68
CA ASN A 17 16.19 0.13 -18.62
C ASN A 17 14.84 -0.61 -18.50
N ARG A 18 14.88 -1.94 -18.61
CA ARG A 18 13.73 -2.82 -18.37
C ARG A 18 13.50 -3.03 -16.87
N TYR A 19 12.25 -3.22 -16.48
CA TYR A 19 11.91 -3.61 -15.10
C TYR A 19 12.55 -4.94 -14.75
N LYS A 20 13.16 -5.02 -13.55
CA LYS A 20 13.71 -6.26 -13.01
C LYS A 20 12.62 -6.97 -12.21
N SER A 21 12.37 -8.25 -12.51
CA SER A 21 11.46 -9.11 -11.77
C SER A 21 12.26 -10.25 -11.16
N ILE A 22 12.50 -10.19 -9.85
CA ILE A 22 13.28 -11.17 -9.10
C ILE A 22 12.29 -11.94 -8.22
N ILE A 23 12.34 -13.27 -8.29
CA ILE A 23 11.50 -14.14 -7.46
C ILE A 23 12.05 -14.13 -6.04
N CYS A 24 11.16 -14.00 -5.06
CA CYS A 24 11.49 -14.11 -3.65
C CYS A 24 11.16 -15.53 -3.19
N GLU A 25 12.18 -16.33 -2.86
CA GLU A 25 12.04 -17.76 -2.59
C GLU A 25 11.83 -18.09 -1.10
N ASP A 26 12.31 -17.24 -0.19
CA ASP A 26 12.22 -17.45 1.25
C ASP A 26 11.91 -16.16 2.04
N ASP A 27 11.53 -16.34 3.31
CA ASP A 27 11.21 -15.24 4.23
C ASP A 27 12.42 -14.33 4.53
N PRO A 28 13.65 -14.84 4.73
CA PRO A 28 14.84 -14.00 4.89
C PRO A 28 15.07 -13.04 3.70
N HIS A 29 14.98 -13.53 2.47
CA HIS A 29 15.10 -12.71 1.26
C HIS A 29 14.00 -11.66 1.22
N LEU A 30 12.76 -12.01 1.59
CA LEU A 30 11.66 -11.05 1.65
C LEU A 30 11.94 -9.92 2.64
N LEU A 31 12.44 -10.27 3.82
CA LEU A 31 12.78 -9.29 4.87
C LEU A 31 13.94 -8.39 4.45
N GLU A 32 14.97 -8.95 3.81
CA GLU A 32 16.07 -8.17 3.27
C GLU A 32 15.61 -7.21 2.17
N LEU A 33 14.81 -7.68 1.23
CA LEU A 33 14.24 -6.87 0.16
C LEU A 33 13.36 -5.75 0.70
N ALA A 34 12.51 -6.04 1.68
CA ALA A 34 11.71 -5.03 2.36
C ALA A 34 12.61 -3.96 3.01
N ARG A 35 13.63 -4.35 3.78
CA ARG A 35 14.58 -3.39 4.38
C ARG A 35 15.27 -2.56 3.31
N TYR A 36 15.71 -3.18 2.21
CA TYR A 36 16.33 -2.48 1.09
C TYR A 36 15.41 -1.40 0.52
N ILE A 37 14.17 -1.75 0.16
CA ILE A 37 13.18 -0.81 -0.39
C ILE A 37 12.93 0.36 0.58
N HIS A 38 12.72 0.07 1.86
CA HIS A 38 12.40 1.09 2.85
C HIS A 38 13.58 1.98 3.23
N LEU A 39 14.82 1.49 3.12
CA LEU A 39 16.03 2.27 3.39
C LEU A 39 16.61 2.94 2.14
N ASN A 40 16.08 2.66 0.94
CA ASN A 40 16.55 3.28 -0.31
C ASN A 40 16.54 4.81 -0.29
N PRO A 41 15.55 5.52 0.28
CA PRO A 41 15.62 6.98 0.36
C PRO A 41 16.84 7.48 1.13
N LEU A 42 17.24 6.77 2.19
CA LEU A 42 18.44 7.07 2.98
C LEU A 42 19.71 6.75 2.19
N ARG A 43 19.76 5.56 1.56
CA ARG A 43 20.91 5.13 0.72
C ARG A 43 21.14 6.04 -0.48
N ALA A 44 20.06 6.52 -1.10
CA ALA A 44 20.07 7.46 -2.22
C ALA A 44 20.30 8.92 -1.79
N ARG A 45 20.49 9.17 -0.48
CA ARG A 45 20.69 10.51 0.11
C ARG A 45 19.54 11.50 -0.16
N ILE A 46 18.32 10.98 -0.38
CA ILE A 46 17.11 11.79 -0.49
C ILE A 46 16.68 12.30 0.89
N VAL A 47 16.92 11.49 1.93
CA VAL A 47 16.76 11.87 3.35
C VAL A 47 18.08 11.71 4.08
N LYS A 48 18.32 12.51 5.11
CA LYS A 48 19.62 12.59 5.81
C LYS A 48 19.77 11.57 6.94
N ASN A 49 18.67 11.14 7.55
CA ASN A 49 18.68 10.30 8.74
C ASN A 49 17.36 9.55 8.91
N LEU A 50 17.30 8.66 9.90
CA LEU A 50 16.10 7.86 10.20
C LEU A 50 14.91 8.72 10.67
N LYS A 51 15.16 9.89 11.29
CA LYS A 51 14.10 10.80 11.73
C LYS A 51 13.34 11.38 10.54
N GLU A 52 14.06 11.78 9.49
CA GLU A 52 13.45 12.22 8.23
C GLU A 52 12.76 11.06 7.51
N LEU A 53 13.38 9.87 7.50
CA LEU A 53 12.79 8.67 6.87
C LEU A 53 11.44 8.29 7.49
N LYS A 54 11.28 8.47 8.80
CA LYS A 54 10.02 8.23 9.54
C LYS A 54 8.85 9.04 8.97
N GLY A 55 9.12 10.23 8.43
CA GLY A 55 8.12 11.12 7.83
C GLY A 55 8.07 11.08 6.29
N TYR A 56 8.88 10.23 5.65
CA TYR A 56 9.01 10.25 4.19
C TYR A 56 7.80 9.60 3.49
N GLU A 57 6.95 10.44 2.88
CA GLU A 57 5.65 10.05 2.32
C GLU A 57 5.74 9.13 1.10
N TRP A 58 6.86 9.20 0.37
CA TRP A 58 7.04 8.47 -0.89
C TRP A 58 7.53 7.02 -0.70
N CYS A 59 7.49 6.51 0.53
CA CYS A 59 7.70 5.09 0.81
C CYS A 59 6.78 4.60 1.93
N GLY A 60 6.56 3.29 2.02
CA GLY A 60 5.72 2.70 3.06
C GLY A 60 6.36 2.60 4.45
N HIS A 61 7.57 3.18 4.67
CA HIS A 61 8.37 2.93 5.89
C HIS A 61 7.59 3.31 7.15
N SER A 62 7.03 4.53 7.15
CA SER A 62 6.24 5.07 8.26
C SER A 62 5.04 4.20 8.66
N GLY A 63 4.44 3.49 7.69
CA GLY A 63 3.35 2.55 7.93
C GLY A 63 3.82 1.26 8.59
N ILE A 64 4.97 0.72 8.18
CA ILE A 64 5.53 -0.52 8.74
C ILE A 64 5.97 -0.33 10.19
N ILE A 65 6.62 0.80 10.50
CA ILE A 65 7.07 1.10 11.87
C ILE A 65 5.96 1.71 12.74
N GLY A 66 4.69 1.65 12.31
CA GLY A 66 3.53 2.12 13.08
C GLY A 66 3.51 3.62 13.39
N SER A 67 4.31 4.41 12.68
CA SER A 67 4.50 5.84 12.98
C SER A 67 3.41 6.74 12.43
N VAL A 68 2.63 6.25 11.46
CA VAL A 68 1.51 6.98 10.87
C VAL A 68 0.26 6.10 10.90
N LYS A 69 -0.79 6.59 11.55
CA LYS A 69 -2.14 6.01 11.44
C LYS A 69 -2.75 6.46 10.12
N ARG A 70 -3.19 5.50 9.31
CA ARG A 70 -3.90 5.78 8.05
C ARG A 70 -5.39 5.58 8.26
N GLU A 71 -6.10 6.66 8.58
CA GLU A 71 -7.54 6.62 8.84
C GLU A 71 -8.31 5.99 7.68
N VAL A 72 -7.92 6.25 6.43
CA VAL A 72 -8.54 5.63 5.24
C VAL A 72 -8.46 4.10 5.29
N VAL A 73 -7.37 3.52 5.81
CA VAL A 73 -7.24 2.05 5.96
C VAL A 73 -8.18 1.54 7.05
N LYS A 74 -8.31 2.28 8.16
CA LYS A 74 -9.27 1.97 9.23
C LYS A 74 -10.71 2.01 8.72
N SER A 75 -11.12 3.10 8.06
CA SER A 75 -12.46 3.24 7.49
C SER A 75 -12.77 2.15 6.46
N ARG A 76 -11.81 1.83 5.57
CA ARG A 76 -11.96 0.72 4.61
C ARG A 76 -12.12 -0.63 5.31
N ARG A 77 -11.39 -0.87 6.39
CA ARG A 77 -11.51 -2.11 7.18
C ARG A 77 -12.91 -2.26 7.77
N ILE A 78 -13.41 -1.22 8.43
CA ILE A 78 -14.77 -1.20 9.00
C ILE A 78 -15.81 -1.46 7.91
N PHE A 79 -15.72 -0.73 6.78
CA PHE A 79 -16.65 -0.89 5.67
C PHE A 79 -16.63 -2.31 5.09
N CYS A 80 -15.44 -2.88 4.85
CA CYS A 80 -15.32 -4.25 4.33
C CYS A 80 -15.89 -5.28 5.32
N GLN A 81 -15.67 -5.11 6.62
CA GLN A 81 -16.22 -5.98 7.66
C GLN A 81 -17.74 -5.93 7.67
N ILE A 82 -18.36 -4.73 7.67
CA ILE A 82 -19.82 -4.59 7.66
C ILE A 82 -20.42 -5.16 6.36
N ALA A 83 -19.92 -4.72 5.21
CA ALA A 83 -20.49 -5.10 3.92
C ALA A 83 -20.42 -6.61 3.67
N VAL A 84 -19.28 -7.25 3.97
CA VAL A 84 -19.08 -8.67 3.70
C VAL A 84 -19.63 -9.56 4.82
N LYS A 85 -19.27 -9.30 6.09
CA LYS A 85 -19.66 -10.19 7.20
C LYS A 85 -21.11 -10.01 7.64
N LYS A 86 -21.59 -8.76 7.69
CA LYS A 86 -22.90 -8.46 8.30
C LYS A 86 -24.01 -8.31 7.26
N MET A 87 -23.72 -7.66 6.13
CA MET A 87 -24.70 -7.46 5.06
C MET A 87 -24.66 -8.53 3.96
N GLY A 88 -23.67 -9.44 3.97
CA GLY A 88 -23.58 -10.56 3.03
C GLY A 88 -23.19 -10.19 1.59
N TYR A 89 -22.67 -8.99 1.35
CA TYR A 89 -22.19 -8.61 0.02
C TYR A 89 -20.98 -9.44 -0.41
N ARG A 90 -20.90 -9.77 -1.70
CA ARG A 90 -19.73 -10.43 -2.27
C ARG A 90 -18.54 -9.47 -2.25
N GLY A 91 -17.38 -9.96 -1.83
CA GLY A 91 -16.15 -9.14 -1.76
C GLY A 91 -15.75 -8.51 -3.10
N ALA A 92 -16.10 -9.14 -4.24
CA ALA A 92 -15.84 -8.59 -5.57
C ALA A 92 -16.66 -7.32 -5.87
N ASP A 93 -17.91 -7.25 -5.39
CA ASP A 93 -18.77 -6.07 -5.60
C ASP A 93 -18.32 -4.92 -4.72
N VAL A 94 -17.97 -5.23 -3.46
CA VAL A 94 -17.33 -4.29 -2.53
C VAL A 94 -16.01 -3.76 -3.10
N ALA A 95 -15.20 -4.62 -3.71
CA ALA A 95 -13.93 -4.24 -4.33
C ALA A 95 -14.13 -3.30 -5.52
N ARG A 96 -15.11 -3.58 -6.38
CA ARG A 96 -15.49 -2.71 -7.51
C ARG A 96 -15.94 -1.34 -7.02
N PHE A 97 -16.75 -1.29 -5.97
CA PHE A 97 -17.23 -0.04 -5.37
C PHE A 97 -16.08 0.79 -4.78
N LEU A 98 -15.16 0.16 -4.04
CA LEU A 98 -14.04 0.84 -3.40
C LEU A 98 -12.87 1.14 -4.34
N GLY A 99 -12.88 0.62 -5.57
CA GLY A 99 -11.76 0.74 -6.51
C GLY A 99 -10.47 0.05 -6.02
N ILE A 100 -10.60 -1.05 -5.29
CA ILE A 100 -9.47 -1.86 -4.80
C ILE A 100 -9.59 -3.31 -5.26
N ASN A 101 -8.57 -4.13 -5.03
CA ASN A 101 -8.63 -5.54 -5.41
C ASN A 101 -9.47 -6.38 -4.42
N THR A 102 -10.10 -7.44 -4.93
CA THR A 102 -10.94 -8.35 -4.14
C THR A 102 -10.18 -9.01 -2.99
N SER A 103 -8.91 -9.38 -3.19
CA SER A 103 -8.08 -9.98 -2.15
C SER A 103 -7.81 -9.03 -0.97
N ALA A 104 -7.74 -7.72 -1.20
CA ALA A 104 -7.62 -6.71 -0.16
C ALA A 104 -8.92 -6.60 0.63
N VAL A 105 -10.08 -6.57 -0.05
CA VAL A 105 -11.39 -6.59 0.61
C VAL A 105 -11.53 -7.82 1.49
N ASN A 106 -11.27 -9.02 0.95
CA ASN A 106 -11.44 -10.26 1.69
C ASN A 106 -10.49 -10.32 2.90
N ARG A 107 -9.23 -9.91 2.75
CA ARG A 107 -8.30 -9.82 3.90
C ARG A 107 -8.78 -8.85 4.96
N LEU A 108 -9.26 -7.67 4.57
CA LEU A 108 -9.79 -6.67 5.51
C LEU A 108 -11.06 -7.16 6.20
N ALA A 109 -11.96 -7.81 5.47
CA ALA A 109 -13.19 -8.38 6.03
C ALA A 109 -12.89 -9.46 7.07
N VAL A 110 -11.92 -10.35 6.82
CA VAL A 110 -11.57 -11.47 7.71
C VAL A 110 -10.73 -11.03 8.93
N SER A 111 -9.96 -9.94 8.81
CA SER A 111 -9.14 -9.41 9.91
C SER A 111 -9.92 -9.16 11.20
N ASP A 112 -9.19 -9.04 12.32
CA ASP A 112 -9.77 -8.87 13.67
C ASP A 112 -10.87 -7.81 13.68
N GLU A 113 -11.96 -8.08 14.35
CA GLU A 113 -13.08 -7.16 14.36
C GLU A 113 -12.71 -5.90 15.15
N LEU A 114 -12.89 -4.74 14.52
CA LEU A 114 -12.68 -3.48 15.20
C LEU A 114 -13.89 -3.21 16.10
N PRO A 115 -13.72 -2.77 17.36
CA PRO A 115 -14.83 -2.47 18.26
C PRO A 115 -15.83 -1.48 17.66
N GLU A 116 -15.37 -0.58 16.80
CA GLU A 116 -16.21 0.40 16.11
C GLU A 116 -17.19 -0.21 15.11
N VAL A 117 -16.99 -1.45 14.64
CA VAL A 117 -17.93 -2.15 13.74
C VAL A 117 -19.28 -2.39 14.41
N LEU A 118 -19.30 -2.55 15.73
CA LEU A 118 -20.54 -2.70 16.51
C LEU A 118 -21.34 -1.41 16.60
N LYS A 119 -20.74 -0.25 16.29
CA LYS A 119 -21.43 1.05 16.36
C LYS A 119 -22.34 1.34 15.15
N TYR A 120 -22.17 0.58 14.07
CA TYR A 120 -22.81 0.86 12.77
C TYR A 120 -23.81 -0.23 12.34
N VAL A 121 -24.14 -1.14 13.25
CA VAL A 121 -24.95 -2.34 13.03
C VAL A 121 -25.93 -2.42 14.17
#